data_AF-N1U7Q7-F1
#
_entry.id   AF-N1U7Q7-F1
#
_cell.length_a   1.000
_cell.length_b   1.000
_cell.length_c   1.000
_cell.angle_alpha   90.00
_cell.angle_beta   90.00
_cell.angle_gamma   90.00
#
_symmetry.space_group_name_H-M   'P 1'
#
loop_
_entity.id
_entity.type
_entity.pdbx_description
1 polymer ?
#
loop_
_entity_poly.entity_id
_entity_poly.type
_entity_poly.pdbx_seq_one_letter_code
_entity_poly.pdbx_strand_id
1 'polypeptide(L)'
;MKRIVKNYIIKVVSFIIFLLRKASIGRFILEVVIHNLMNHVIEVDHKGKMFFTAPNDLNRFRATTFSIKEPGTLEWIDQIAESAVFWDIGANVGLYSIYAAKQKNAKVFSFEPSVFNLELLARNTFLNRVSDQVVIVPLPLSDRLSINKLQMTSMEWGGALSSFGELFGHDGKPLDRVFEYAWPIDGECNSRIEYSRA
;
A
#
# COMPACT_ATOMS: atom_id res chain seq x y z
N MET A 1 -19.37 -5.29 16.49
CA MET A 1 -20.75 -5.14 15.97
C MET A 1 -21.28 -6.51 15.54
N LYS A 2 -22.53 -6.87 15.85
CA LYS A 2 -23.12 -8.17 15.44
C LYS A 2 -23.19 -8.27 13.90
N ARG A 3 -22.84 -9.44 13.33
CA ARG A 3 -22.78 -9.68 11.86
C ARG A 3 -24.06 -9.26 11.12
N ILE A 4 -25.21 -9.53 11.72
CA ILE A 4 -26.53 -9.18 11.15
C ILE A 4 -26.69 -7.67 11.00
N VAL A 5 -26.30 -6.91 12.03
CA VAL A 5 -26.39 -5.44 12.02
C VAL A 5 -25.47 -4.85 10.95
N LYS A 6 -24.23 -5.36 10.84
CA LYS A 6 -23.28 -4.98 9.80
C LYS A 6 -23.89 -5.16 8.41
N ASN A 7 -24.44 -6.34 8.14
CA ASN A 7 -25.02 -6.67 6.84
C ASN A 7 -26.24 -5.79 6.51
N TYR A 8 -27.06 -5.46 7.50
CA TYR A 8 -28.19 -4.56 7.30
C TYR A 8 -27.74 -3.15 6.92
N ILE A 9 -26.77 -2.59 7.65
CA ILE A 9 -26.18 -1.27 7.34
C ILE A 9 -25.63 -1.25 5.91
N ILE A 10 -24.86 -2.28 5.52
CA ILE A 10 -24.30 -2.38 4.16
C ILE A 10 -25.40 -2.31 3.10
N LYS A 11 -26.51 -3.04 3.28
CA LYS A 11 -27.64 -3.04 2.34
C LYS A 11 -28.28 -1.66 2.21
N VAL A 12 -28.55 -1.01 3.34
CA VAL A 12 -29.16 0.33 3.37
C VAL A 12 -28.26 1.36 2.69
N VAL A 13 -26.98 1.40 3.06
CA VAL A 13 -25.99 2.32 2.47
C VAL A 13 -25.82 2.07 0.98
N SER A 14 -25.76 0.81 0.56
CA SER A 14 -25.66 0.44 -0.86
C SER A 14 -26.86 0.91 -1.67
N PHE A 15 -28.07 0.83 -1.10
CA PHE A 15 -29.28 1.35 -1.75
C PHE A 15 -29.25 2.88 -1.88
N ILE A 16 -28.80 3.59 -0.85
CA ILE A 16 -28.62 5.06 -0.91
C ILE A 16 -27.62 5.44 -2.00
N ILE A 17 -26.45 4.79 -2.05
CA ILE A 17 -25.44 5.02 -3.09
C ILE A 17 -26.01 4.74 -4.49
N PHE A 18 -26.79 3.66 -4.64
CA PHE A 18 -27.47 3.35 -5.90
C PHE A 18 -28.41 4.48 -6.35
N LEU A 19 -29.18 5.07 -5.44
CA LEU A 19 -30.04 6.21 -5.75
C LEU A 19 -29.22 7.46 -6.11
N LEU A 20 -28.17 7.77 -5.34
CA LEU A 20 -27.29 8.92 -5.61
C LEU A 20 -26.65 8.86 -7.00
N ARG A 21 -26.22 7.68 -7.46
CA ARG A 21 -25.61 7.51 -8.79
C ARG A 21 -26.52 7.93 -9.96
N LYS A 22 -27.84 7.90 -9.78
CA LYS A 22 -28.82 8.25 -10.83
C LYS A 22 -28.89 9.75 -11.09
N ALA A 23 -28.65 10.60 -10.10
CA ALA A 23 -28.75 12.05 -10.21
C ALA A 23 -27.37 12.71 -10.42
N SER A 24 -27.30 13.80 -11.20
CA SER A 24 -26.05 14.53 -11.43
C SER A 24 -25.44 15.04 -10.12
N ILE A 25 -26.26 15.68 -9.27
CA ILE A 25 -25.82 16.15 -7.95
C ILE A 25 -25.40 15.00 -7.02
N GLY A 26 -26.05 13.83 -7.13
CA GLY A 26 -25.70 12.67 -6.33
C GLY A 26 -24.35 12.08 -6.73
N ARG A 27 -24.02 12.04 -8.02
CA ARG A 27 -22.68 11.66 -8.50
C ARG A 27 -21.60 12.61 -8.00
N PHE A 28 -21.84 13.92 -8.08
CA PHE A 28 -20.92 14.92 -7.54
C PHE A 28 -20.68 14.75 -6.03
N ILE A 29 -21.73 14.48 -5.24
CA ILE A 29 -21.58 14.18 -3.80
C ILE A 29 -20.67 12.97 -3.58
N LEU A 30 -20.86 11.88 -4.35
CA LEU A 30 -20.04 10.69 -4.24
C LEU A 30 -18.57 10.96 -4.60
N GLU A 31 -18.31 11.77 -5.63
CA GLU A 31 -16.95 12.21 -6.00
C GLU A 31 -16.28 13.00 -4.88
N VAL A 32 -17.00 13.96 -4.27
CA VAL A 32 -16.50 14.72 -3.11
C VAL A 32 -16.21 13.79 -1.94
N VAL A 33 -17.06 12.80 -1.65
CA VAL A 33 -16.83 11.82 -0.58
C VAL A 33 -15.56 11.01 -0.85
N ILE A 34 -15.41 10.44 -2.05
CA ILE A 34 -14.22 9.67 -2.43
C ILE A 34 -12.97 10.53 -2.31
N HIS A 35 -13.02 11.77 -2.81
CA HIS A 35 -11.90 12.71 -2.74
C HIS A 35 -11.49 13.00 -1.28
N ASN A 36 -12.45 13.25 -0.39
CA ASN A 36 -12.15 13.51 1.02
C ASN A 36 -11.60 12.28 1.74
N LEU A 37 -12.12 11.09 1.44
CA LEU A 37 -11.59 9.84 2.01
C LEU A 37 -10.15 9.60 1.55
N MET A 38 -9.86 9.74 0.26
CA MET A 38 -8.51 9.57 -0.29
C MET A 38 -7.51 10.61 0.20
N ASN A 39 -7.96 11.80 0.60
CA ASN A 39 -7.12 12.83 1.18
C ASN A 39 -7.12 12.84 2.72
N HIS A 40 -7.78 11.89 3.38
CA HIS A 40 -7.70 11.78 4.83
C HIS A 40 -6.29 11.35 5.25
N VAL A 41 -5.67 12.15 6.12
CA VAL A 41 -4.30 11.93 6.62
C VAL A 41 -4.33 11.73 8.13
N ILE A 42 -3.54 10.78 8.61
CA ILE A 42 -3.26 10.57 10.03
C ILE A 42 -1.82 10.98 10.31
N GLU A 43 -1.63 11.80 11.33
CA GLU A 43 -0.32 12.08 11.92
C GLU A 43 0.06 10.96 12.90
N VAL A 44 1.27 10.46 12.77
CA VAL A 44 1.90 9.48 13.65
C VAL A 44 3.14 10.14 14.23
N ASP A 45 3.26 10.15 15.56
CA ASP A 45 4.45 10.64 16.23
C ASP A 45 5.25 9.45 16.80
N HIS A 46 6.40 9.18 16.20
CA HIS A 46 7.35 8.17 16.65
C HIS A 46 8.77 8.67 16.36
N LYS A 47 9.39 9.30 17.38
CA LYS A 47 10.70 9.97 17.24
C LYS A 47 10.72 11.04 16.14
N GLY A 48 9.56 11.60 15.83
CA GLY A 48 9.35 12.47 14.69
C GLY A 48 7.96 12.25 14.09
N LYS A 49 7.40 13.32 13.53
CA LYS A 49 6.08 13.28 12.90
C LYS A 49 6.14 12.64 11.54
N MET A 50 5.25 11.71 11.27
CA MET A 50 5.00 11.12 9.95
C MET A 50 3.52 11.25 9.61
N PHE A 51 3.21 11.29 8.33
CA PHE A 51 1.86 11.50 7.85
C PHE A 51 1.47 10.40 6.88
N PHE A 52 0.34 9.74 7.10
CA PHE A 52 -0.10 8.63 6.26
C PHE A 52 -1.53 8.81 5.79
N THR A 53 -1.76 8.59 4.50
CA THR A 53 -3.08 8.54 3.89
C THR A 53 -3.86 7.35 4.45
N ALA A 54 -5.08 7.59 4.93
CA ALA A 54 -5.91 6.59 5.61
C ALA A 54 -7.35 6.56 5.06
N PRO A 55 -7.56 6.12 3.81
CA PRO A 55 -8.88 6.15 3.16
C PRO A 55 -9.84 5.09 3.69
N ASN A 56 -9.35 4.14 4.48
CA ASN A 56 -10.14 3.07 5.08
C ASN A 56 -9.58 2.69 6.47
N ASP A 57 -10.31 1.83 7.18
CA ASP A 57 -9.95 1.42 8.54
C ASP A 57 -8.65 0.60 8.61
N LEU A 58 -8.29 -0.14 7.55
CA LEU A 58 -7.03 -0.89 7.50
C LEU A 58 -5.82 0.04 7.50
N ASN A 59 -5.86 1.09 6.69
CA ASN A 59 -4.81 2.11 6.66
C ASN A 59 -4.77 2.93 7.95
N ARG A 60 -5.94 3.23 8.53
CA ARG A 60 -6.02 3.83 9.87
C ARG A 60 -5.32 2.95 10.90
N PHE A 61 -5.67 1.67 10.95
CA PHE A 61 -5.08 0.71 11.87
C PHE A 61 -3.55 0.65 11.72
N ARG A 62 -3.06 0.55 10.48
CA ARG A 62 -1.62 0.56 10.16
C ARG A 62 -0.90 1.79 10.69
N ALA A 63 -1.43 2.98 10.43
CA ALA A 63 -0.85 4.23 10.92
C ALA A 63 -0.89 4.30 12.46
N THR A 64 -2.04 4.04 13.08
CA THR A 64 -2.20 4.18 14.54
C THR A 64 -1.46 3.14 15.36
N THR A 65 -1.16 1.97 14.77
CA THR A 65 -0.40 0.90 15.45
C THR A 65 1.08 0.89 15.11
N PHE A 66 1.56 1.84 14.29
CA PHE A 66 2.94 1.91 13.82
C PHE A 66 3.97 1.67 14.93
N SER A 67 3.87 2.41 16.04
CA SER A 67 4.81 2.35 17.16
C SER A 67 4.80 1.06 17.97
N ILE A 68 3.76 0.23 17.85
CA ILE A 68 3.54 -0.94 18.73
C ILE A 68 3.44 -2.26 18.00
N LYS A 69 3.18 -2.25 16.69
CA LYS A 69 2.91 -3.48 15.93
C LYS A 69 4.17 -4.34 15.76
N GLU A 70 5.29 -3.69 15.42
CA GLU A 70 6.58 -4.36 15.20
C GLU A 70 7.74 -3.53 15.79
N PRO A 71 7.82 -3.40 17.13
CA PRO A 71 8.82 -2.57 17.78
C PRO A 71 10.26 -3.01 17.45
N GLY A 72 10.50 -4.33 17.32
CA GLY A 72 11.81 -4.85 16.94
C GLY A 72 12.27 -4.41 15.55
N THR A 73 11.34 -4.25 14.59
CA THR A 73 11.66 -3.70 13.26
C THR A 73 12.09 -2.24 13.36
N LEU A 74 11.43 -1.44 14.20
CA LEU A 74 11.79 -0.04 14.43
C LEU A 74 13.14 0.09 15.13
N GLU A 75 13.38 -0.71 16.17
CA GLU A 75 14.66 -0.77 16.87
C GLU A 75 15.81 -1.18 15.93
N TRP A 76 15.57 -2.12 15.03
CA TRP A 76 16.55 -2.50 14.01
C TRP A 76 16.83 -1.35 13.04
N ILE A 77 15.80 -0.65 12.55
CA ILE A 77 15.99 0.56 11.73
C ILE A 77 16.77 1.62 12.49
N ASP A 78 16.53 1.79 13.79
CA ASP A 78 17.26 2.75 14.62
C ASP A 78 18.76 2.43 14.78
N GLN A 79 19.17 1.19 14.50
CA GLN A 79 20.55 0.75 14.60
C GLN A 79 21.31 0.82 13.27
N ILE A 80 20.63 1.03 12.13
CA ILE A 80 21.32 1.18 10.86
C ILE A 80 22.14 2.47 10.84
N ALA A 81 23.20 2.46 10.03
CA ALA A 81 24.07 3.61 9.83
C ALA A 81 23.30 4.78 9.17
N GLU A 82 23.70 6.00 9.52
CA GLU A 82 23.17 7.20 8.87
C GLU A 82 23.50 7.18 7.37
N SER A 83 22.56 7.65 6.54
CA SER A 83 22.64 7.65 5.08
C SER A 83 22.91 6.27 4.45
N ALA A 84 22.54 5.19 5.13
CA ALA A 84 22.62 3.83 4.61
C ALA A 84 21.65 3.60 3.43
N VAL A 85 21.89 2.52 2.69
CA VAL A 85 20.92 1.99 1.72
C VAL A 85 19.99 1.02 2.44
N PHE A 86 18.69 1.29 2.42
CA PHE A 86 17.66 0.48 3.05
C PHE A 86 16.76 -0.16 2.01
N TRP A 87 16.55 -1.47 2.12
CA TRP A 87 15.68 -2.24 1.22
C TRP A 87 14.43 -2.64 1.98
N ASP A 88 13.29 -2.03 1.62
CA ASP A 88 11.99 -2.34 2.21
C ASP A 88 11.25 -3.32 1.31
N ILE A 89 11.26 -4.61 1.66
CA ILE A 89 10.64 -5.67 0.86
C ILE A 89 9.22 -5.90 1.33
N GLY A 90 8.25 -5.65 0.45
CA GLY A 90 6.84 -5.62 0.82
C GLY A 90 6.48 -4.31 1.52
N ALA A 91 6.96 -3.19 0.98
CA ALA A 91 6.84 -1.86 1.57
C ALA A 91 5.39 -1.43 1.86
N ASN A 92 4.40 -2.05 1.20
CA ASN A 92 2.99 -1.81 1.41
C ASN A 92 2.66 -0.31 1.24
N VAL A 93 2.11 0.34 2.27
CA VAL A 93 1.84 1.78 2.26
C VAL A 93 3.03 2.65 2.72
N GLY A 94 4.21 2.07 2.90
CA GLY A 94 5.47 2.78 3.09
C GLY A 94 5.83 3.18 4.52
N LEU A 95 5.23 2.54 5.54
CA LEU A 95 5.48 2.89 6.95
C LEU A 95 6.98 2.88 7.30
N TYR A 96 7.66 1.76 7.01
CA TYR A 96 9.07 1.57 7.35
C TYR A 96 10.00 2.31 6.40
N SER A 97 9.68 2.33 5.09
CA SER A 97 10.35 3.17 4.10
C SER A 97 10.45 4.63 4.54
N ILE A 98 9.33 5.23 4.96
CA ILE A 98 9.28 6.64 5.38
C ILE A 98 10.03 6.82 6.70
N TYR A 99 9.88 5.89 7.64
CA TYR A 99 10.61 5.95 8.91
C TYR A 99 12.12 5.90 8.70
N ALA A 100 12.63 4.94 7.93
CA ALA A 100 14.05 4.82 7.61
C ALA A 100 14.59 6.07 6.89
N ALA A 101 13.86 6.60 5.90
CA ALA A 101 14.25 7.82 5.20
C ALA A 101 14.35 9.02 6.16
N LYS A 102 13.35 9.23 7.02
CA LYS A 102 13.33 10.40 7.92
C LYS A 102 14.33 10.29 9.07
N GLN A 103 14.48 9.09 9.62
CA GLN A 103 15.22 8.90 10.86
C GLN A 103 16.70 8.63 10.64
N LYS A 104 17.06 8.18 9.45
CA LYS A 104 18.42 7.79 9.09
C LYS A 104 18.94 8.48 7.84
N ASN A 105 18.19 9.41 7.27
CA ASN A 105 18.48 10.00 5.97
C ASN A 105 18.79 8.92 4.90
N ALA A 106 18.16 7.75 5.04
CA ALA A 106 18.52 6.56 4.29
C ALA A 106 18.05 6.68 2.84
N LYS A 107 18.85 6.15 1.90
CA LYS A 107 18.39 5.89 0.55
C LYS A 107 17.58 4.60 0.53
N VAL A 108 16.28 4.71 0.31
CA VAL A 108 15.35 3.59 0.42
C VAL A 108 14.97 3.05 -0.95
N PHE A 109 14.99 1.73 -1.11
CA PHE A 109 14.37 1.02 -2.22
C PHE A 109 13.15 0.25 -1.69
N SER A 110 11.95 0.72 -2.04
CA SER A 110 10.67 0.17 -1.57
C SER A 110 10.10 -0.77 -2.61
N PHE A 111 10.21 -2.07 -2.37
CA PHE A 111 9.64 -3.09 -3.25
C PHE A 111 8.20 -3.36 -2.85
N GLU A 112 7.24 -2.99 -3.71
CA GLU A 112 5.83 -3.26 -3.49
C GLU A 112 5.15 -3.59 -4.82
N PRO A 113 4.74 -4.85 -5.04
CA PRO A 113 4.14 -5.25 -6.30
C PRO A 113 2.66 -4.86 -6.42
N SER A 114 1.93 -4.69 -5.32
CA SER A 114 0.48 -4.43 -5.36
C SER A 114 0.16 -3.06 -5.96
N VAL A 115 -0.48 -3.04 -7.12
CA VAL A 115 -1.05 -1.82 -7.72
C VAL A 115 -1.97 -1.05 -6.78
N PHE A 116 -2.68 -1.73 -5.87
CA PHE A 116 -3.52 -1.08 -4.86
C PHE A 116 -2.69 -0.42 -3.75
N ASN A 117 -1.50 -0.91 -3.44
CA ASN A 117 -0.64 -0.30 -2.42
C ASN A 117 0.26 0.79 -3.01
N LEU A 118 0.66 0.67 -4.28
CA LEU A 118 1.55 1.60 -4.97
C LEU A 118 1.04 3.05 -4.95
N GLU A 119 -0.27 3.27 -5.16
CA GLU A 119 -0.86 4.60 -5.05
C GLU A 119 -0.63 5.20 -3.65
N LEU A 120 -0.90 4.44 -2.59
CA LEU A 120 -0.74 4.91 -1.22
C LEU A 120 0.72 5.12 -0.85
N LEU A 121 1.61 4.22 -1.27
CA LEU A 121 3.05 4.35 -1.08
C LEU A 121 3.56 5.67 -1.68
N ALA A 122 3.22 5.96 -2.94
CA ALA A 122 3.61 7.19 -3.61
C ALA A 122 3.04 8.45 -2.93
N ARG A 123 1.76 8.41 -2.52
CA ARG A 123 1.13 9.53 -1.78
C ARG A 123 1.84 9.77 -0.45
N ASN A 124 2.17 8.71 0.28
CA ASN A 124 2.78 8.83 1.60
C ASN A 124 4.24 9.31 1.51
N THR A 125 5.03 8.87 0.52
CA THR A 125 6.40 9.38 0.33
C THR A 125 6.39 10.87 -0.02
N PHE A 126 5.47 11.30 -0.89
CA PHE A 126 5.27 12.71 -1.21
C PHE A 126 4.86 13.53 0.01
N LEU A 127 3.86 13.07 0.75
CA LEU A 127 3.32 13.75 1.93
C LEU A 127 4.38 13.96 3.03
N ASN A 128 5.33 13.02 3.15
CA ASN A 128 6.44 13.12 4.10
C ASN A 128 7.68 13.83 3.56
N ARG A 129 7.64 14.31 2.31
CA ARG A 129 8.76 14.99 1.63
C ARG A 129 10.02 14.12 1.55
N VAL A 130 9.84 12.83 1.29
CA VAL A 130 10.95 11.85 1.15
C VAL A 130 11.03 11.24 -0.25
N SER A 131 10.33 11.81 -1.24
CA SER A 131 10.32 11.30 -2.61
C SER A 131 11.71 11.23 -3.27
N ASP A 132 12.66 12.07 -2.88
CA ASP A 132 14.04 12.04 -3.38
C ASP A 132 14.89 10.94 -2.73
N GLN A 133 14.47 10.44 -1.57
CA GLN A 133 15.17 9.39 -0.80
C GLN A 133 14.58 8.00 -1.07
N VAL A 134 13.27 7.94 -1.34
CA VAL A 134 12.52 6.68 -1.49
C VAL A 134 12.27 6.39 -2.97
N VAL A 135 12.99 5.39 -3.49
CA VAL A 135 12.78 4.83 -4.83
C VAL A 135 11.73 3.73 -4.73
N ILE A 136 10.57 3.93 -5.35
CA ILE A 136 9.52 2.91 -5.44
C ILE A 136 9.88 1.94 -6.56
N VAL A 137 10.05 0.67 -6.21
CA VAL A 137 10.27 -0.43 -7.13
C VAL A 137 8.98 -1.25 -7.19
N PRO A 138 8.15 -1.09 -8.24
CA PRO A 138 6.84 -1.73 -8.30
C PRO A 138 6.91 -3.23 -8.60
N LEU A 139 8.01 -3.91 -8.26
CA LEU A 139 8.23 -5.32 -8.59
C LEU A 139 8.26 -6.18 -7.31
N PRO A 140 7.77 -7.43 -7.37
CA PRO A 140 8.04 -8.40 -6.32
C PRO A 140 9.52 -8.79 -6.35
N LEU A 141 10.05 -9.18 -5.19
CA LEU A 141 11.38 -9.76 -5.09
C LEU A 141 11.30 -11.28 -5.24
N SER A 142 12.13 -11.85 -6.10
CA SER A 142 12.25 -13.30 -6.31
C SER A 142 13.70 -13.69 -6.56
N ASP A 143 14.04 -14.95 -6.29
CA ASP A 143 15.32 -15.57 -6.60
C ASP A 143 15.48 -15.88 -8.11
N ARG A 144 14.42 -15.73 -8.91
CA ARG A 144 14.42 -16.03 -10.34
C ARG A 144 13.78 -14.91 -11.16
N LEU A 145 14.40 -14.60 -12.29
CA LEU A 145 13.78 -13.80 -13.33
C LEU A 145 12.68 -14.62 -13.99
N SER A 146 11.44 -14.15 -13.90
CA SER A 146 10.28 -14.81 -14.48
C SER A 146 9.12 -13.85 -14.65
N ILE A 147 8.25 -14.15 -15.61
CA ILE A 147 6.91 -13.57 -15.66
C ILE A 147 6.00 -14.53 -14.90
N ASN A 148 5.45 -14.05 -13.78
CA ASN A 148 4.53 -14.86 -12.98
C ASN A 148 3.39 -14.00 -12.42
N LYS A 149 2.45 -14.63 -11.73
CA LYS A 149 1.28 -13.94 -11.17
C LYS A 149 1.55 -13.48 -9.74
N LEU A 150 1.17 -12.24 -9.45
CA LEU A 150 0.95 -11.80 -8.08
C LEU A 150 -0.44 -12.29 -7.64
N GLN A 151 -0.46 -13.22 -6.69
CA GLN A 151 -1.63 -13.82 -6.08
C GLN A 151 -2.02 -13.00 -4.84
N MET A 152 -3.21 -12.39 -4.84
CA MET A 152 -3.67 -11.50 -3.77
C MET A 152 -4.90 -12.05 -3.06
N THR A 153 -4.94 -11.88 -1.74
CA THR A 153 -6.08 -12.27 -0.87
C THR A 153 -7.08 -11.12 -0.66
N SER A 154 -6.77 -9.91 -1.13
CA SER A 154 -7.64 -8.74 -1.03
C SER A 154 -7.31 -7.71 -2.11
N MET A 155 -8.32 -6.94 -2.53
CA MET A 155 -8.16 -5.75 -3.38
C MET A 155 -8.26 -4.45 -2.56
N GLU A 156 -8.35 -4.52 -1.24
CA GLU A 156 -8.42 -3.35 -0.38
C GLU A 156 -7.10 -2.57 -0.38
N TRP A 157 -7.17 -1.24 -0.42
CA TRP A 157 -6.00 -0.39 -0.19
C TRP A 157 -5.34 -0.70 1.15
N GLY A 158 -4.04 -0.99 1.14
CA GLY A 158 -3.29 -1.40 2.33
C GLY A 158 -3.39 -2.90 2.63
N GLY A 159 -3.99 -3.69 1.74
CA GLY A 159 -4.02 -5.15 1.80
C GLY A 159 -2.62 -5.75 1.82
N ALA A 160 -2.48 -6.94 2.42
CA ALA A 160 -1.23 -7.68 2.53
C ALA A 160 -1.48 -9.17 2.26
N LEU A 161 -0.53 -10.04 2.62
CA LEU A 161 -0.64 -11.50 2.46
C LEU A 161 -0.82 -11.92 0.99
N SER A 162 -0.03 -11.30 0.11
CA SER A 162 0.06 -11.69 -1.30
C SER A 162 1.28 -12.59 -1.51
N SER A 163 1.27 -13.39 -2.57
CA SER A 163 2.39 -14.24 -2.96
C SER A 163 2.68 -14.10 -4.45
N PHE A 164 3.93 -14.21 -4.86
CA PHE A 164 4.33 -14.13 -6.26
C PHE A 164 4.72 -15.51 -6.75
N GLY A 165 4.01 -16.02 -7.77
CA GLY A 165 4.28 -17.32 -8.38
C GLY A 165 3.86 -18.55 -7.57
N GLU A 166 3.45 -18.38 -6.32
CA GLU A 166 3.03 -19.47 -5.44
C GLU A 166 1.54 -19.40 -5.09
N LEU A 167 0.96 -20.56 -4.78
CA LEU A 167 -0.46 -20.69 -4.39
C LEU A 167 -0.66 -20.85 -2.88
N PHE A 168 0.40 -20.65 -2.08
CA PHE A 168 0.36 -20.70 -0.62
C PHE A 168 0.88 -19.40 -0.01
N GLY A 169 0.39 -19.10 1.20
CA GLY A 169 0.75 -17.90 1.96
C GLY A 169 2.04 -18.08 2.76
N HIS A 170 2.40 -17.05 3.52
CA HIS A 170 3.59 -17.07 4.38
C HIS A 170 3.57 -18.17 5.46
N ASP A 171 2.41 -18.76 5.74
CA ASP A 171 2.24 -19.86 6.69
C ASP A 171 2.22 -21.25 6.01
N GLY A 172 2.48 -21.31 4.70
CA GLY A 172 2.48 -22.52 3.89
C GLY A 172 1.10 -23.07 3.56
N LYS A 173 0.01 -22.42 4.01
CA LYS A 173 -1.36 -22.85 3.69
C LYS A 173 -1.82 -22.28 2.35
N PRO A 174 -2.79 -22.95 1.68
CA PRO A 174 -3.36 -22.43 0.45
C PRO A 174 -3.89 -20.99 0.59
N LEU A 175 -3.60 -20.16 -0.40
CA LEU A 175 -4.11 -18.78 -0.46
C LEU A 175 -5.60 -18.78 -0.81
N ASP A 176 -6.40 -18.05 -0.03
CA ASP A 176 -7.76 -17.67 -0.42
C ASP A 176 -7.69 -16.50 -1.40
N ARG A 177 -7.41 -16.83 -2.67
CA ARG A 177 -7.16 -15.84 -3.72
C ARG A 177 -8.43 -15.11 -4.12
N VAL A 178 -8.34 -13.78 -4.12
CA VAL A 178 -9.41 -12.87 -4.56
C VAL A 178 -9.05 -12.16 -5.87
N PHE A 179 -7.76 -11.92 -6.15
CA PHE A 179 -7.30 -11.21 -7.35
C PHE A 179 -5.91 -11.70 -7.79
N GLU A 180 -5.64 -11.65 -9.10
CA GLU A 180 -4.30 -11.95 -9.64
C GLU A 180 -4.03 -11.17 -10.94
N TYR A 181 -2.76 -10.87 -11.18
CA TYR A 181 -2.27 -10.29 -12.44
C TYR A 181 -0.80 -10.65 -12.64
N ALA A 182 -0.35 -10.64 -13.91
CA ALA A 182 1.02 -10.97 -14.26
C ALA A 182 1.96 -9.79 -13.95
N TRP A 183 3.14 -10.11 -13.46
CA TRP A 183 4.22 -9.18 -13.25
C TRP A 183 5.54 -9.75 -13.78
N PRO A 184 6.31 -9.00 -14.58
CA PRO A 184 7.64 -9.41 -14.97
C PRO A 184 8.64 -9.13 -13.85
N ILE A 185 9.43 -10.12 -13.48
CA ILE A 185 10.74 -9.93 -12.88
C ILE A 185 11.74 -10.20 -13.99
N ASP A 186 12.08 -9.15 -14.71
CA ASP A 186 12.93 -9.15 -15.89
C ASP A 186 14.21 -8.36 -15.56
N GLY A 187 15.38 -8.90 -15.94
CA GLY A 187 16.68 -8.23 -15.83
C GLY A 187 17.21 -7.64 -17.16
N GLU A 188 16.48 -7.84 -18.25
CA GLU A 188 16.70 -7.29 -19.58
C GLU A 188 15.58 -6.29 -19.94
N CYS A 189 15.64 -5.09 -19.37
CA CYS A 189 14.90 -3.96 -19.92
C CYS A 189 15.52 -3.52 -21.26
N ASN A 190 15.49 -4.40 -22.26
CA ASN A 190 15.78 -4.10 -23.66
C ASN A 190 14.46 -3.76 -24.34
N SER A 191 13.85 -2.64 -23.97
CA SER A 191 12.73 -2.10 -24.74
C SER A 191 13.06 -0.68 -25.19
N ARG A 192 13.08 -0.50 -26.51
CA ARG A 192 12.85 0.81 -27.11
C ARG A 192 11.55 1.34 -26.50
N ILE A 193 11.65 2.47 -25.81
CA ILE A 193 10.48 3.17 -25.27
C ILE A 193 9.73 3.76 -26.46
N GLU A 194 8.79 3.01 -27.02
CA GLU A 194 7.82 3.54 -27.97
C GLU A 194 6.68 4.17 -27.18
N TYR A 195 6.68 5.50 -27.09
CA TYR A 195 5.57 6.25 -26.50
C TYR A 195 4.33 6.14 -27.39
N SER A 196 3.39 5.29 -27.02
CA SER A 196 2.02 5.35 -27.53
C SER A 196 1.35 6.61 -26.97
N ARG A 197 1.02 7.58 -27.83
CA ARG A 197 0.12 8.68 -27.47
C ARG A 197 -1.31 8.14 -27.51
N ALA A 198 -1.94 8.07 -26.33
CA ALA A 198 -3.37 7.81 -26.20
C ALA A 198 -4.20 9.01 -26.69
#